data_AF-A0A286TCG0-F1
#
_entry.id   AF-A0A286TCG0-F1
#
_cell.length_a   1.000
_cell.length_b   1.000
_cell.length_c   1.000
_cell.angle_alpha   90.00
_cell.angle_beta   90.00
_cell.angle_gamma   90.00
#
_symmetry.space_group_name_H-M   'P 1'
#
loop_
_entity.id
_entity.type
_entity.pdbx_description
1 polymer ?
#
loop_
_entity_poly.entity_id
_entity_poly.type
_entity_poly.pdbx_seq_one_letter_code
_entity_poly.pdbx_strand_id
1 'polypeptide(L)'
;MATASEVLRIAASEIGYSRWTDPQPGTKYGRWYAQSHGSYYGASGVPFCAMFVSWVMSRAGQAFPGLPAAYVPYVLSAGRSRAVSTRSAKPGDIVIFNWDGGVVDHIGFIEANHGSYIQTIEGNTNNGRVARRTRAWNTIAAILRPAYNGGATSSGGGTGRLTVDGSCGPATIRRWQQVMGTSVDGIISGQYRPDGRTWGRPALVDSCVRYGGGGSNLIRAVQRKLNLTADGLLGPATIRALQKHLGVAQDSWFGPGTARALQSRLNTGRF
;
A
#
# COMPACT_ATOMS: atom_id res chain seq x y z
N MET A 1 1.16 -18.49 4.81
CA MET A 1 0.49 -17.26 5.29
C MET A 1 1.07 -16.08 4.52
N ALA A 2 0.27 -15.05 4.26
CA ALA A 2 0.70 -13.88 3.47
C ALA A 2 1.63 -12.99 4.29
N THR A 3 2.22 -11.99 3.64
CA THR A 3 2.86 -10.86 4.33
C THR A 3 1.88 -9.69 4.48
N ALA A 4 2.11 -8.81 5.46
CA ALA A 4 1.33 -7.57 5.63
C ALA A 4 1.35 -6.70 4.36
N SER A 5 2.51 -6.62 3.69
CA SER A 5 2.67 -5.87 2.45
C SER A 5 1.86 -6.45 1.29
N GLU A 6 1.70 -7.76 1.22
CA GLU A 6 0.89 -8.41 0.19
C GLU A 6 -0.60 -8.13 0.37
N VAL A 7 -1.11 -8.22 1.60
CA VAL A 7 -2.49 -7.83 1.94
C VAL A 7 -2.75 -6.37 1.55
N LEU A 8 -1.85 -5.46 1.95
CA LEU A 8 -1.99 -4.04 1.61
C LEU A 8 -1.88 -3.77 0.11
N ARG A 9 -1.06 -4.52 -0.63
CA ARG A 9 -0.97 -4.40 -2.09
C ARG A 9 -2.30 -4.77 -2.75
N ILE A 10 -2.93 -5.86 -2.33
CA ILE A 10 -4.23 -6.28 -2.85
C ILE A 10 -5.28 -5.24 -2.50
N ALA A 11 -5.35 -4.79 -1.24
CA ALA A 11 -6.26 -3.72 -0.84
C ALA A 11 -6.04 -2.42 -1.65
N ALA A 12 -4.79 -2.01 -1.86
CA ALA A 12 -4.46 -0.78 -2.59
C ALA A 12 -4.81 -0.86 -4.08
N SER A 13 -4.73 -2.05 -4.69
CA SER A 13 -5.12 -2.26 -6.09
C SER A 13 -6.62 -2.06 -6.34
N GLU A 14 -7.42 -2.05 -5.27
CA GLU A 14 -8.85 -1.83 -5.33
C GLU A 14 -9.27 -0.37 -5.14
N ILE A 15 -8.33 0.52 -4.80
CA ILE A 15 -8.62 1.94 -4.63
C ILE A 15 -9.18 2.52 -5.93
N GLY A 16 -10.32 3.20 -5.82
CA GLY A 16 -11.06 3.76 -6.95
C GLY A 16 -12.27 2.92 -7.34
N TYR A 17 -12.35 1.65 -6.92
CA TYR A 17 -13.57 0.84 -7.05
C TYR A 17 -14.75 1.57 -6.41
N SER A 18 -15.91 1.55 -7.07
CA SER A 18 -17.14 2.18 -6.62
C SER A 18 -18.32 1.26 -6.88
N ARG A 19 -19.17 1.06 -5.86
CA ARG A 19 -20.43 0.29 -6.00
C ARG A 19 -21.39 0.89 -7.04
N TRP A 20 -21.22 2.18 -7.37
CA TRP A 20 -22.06 2.89 -8.33
C TRP A 20 -21.64 2.67 -9.78
N THR A 21 -20.41 2.22 -10.01
CA THR A 21 -19.86 1.99 -11.36
C THR A 21 -19.53 0.52 -11.59
N ASP A 22 -19.93 -0.38 -10.68
CA ASP A 22 -19.87 -1.82 -10.93
C ASP A 22 -20.93 -2.17 -11.99
N PRO A 23 -20.56 -2.80 -13.11
CA PRO A 23 -21.50 -3.09 -14.19
C PRO A 23 -22.50 -4.19 -13.84
N GLN A 24 -22.28 -4.94 -12.75
CA GLN A 24 -23.17 -6.00 -12.30
C GLN A 24 -23.86 -5.59 -10.99
N PRO A 25 -25.08 -6.10 -10.70
CA PRO A 25 -25.74 -5.90 -9.42
C PRO A 25 -24.86 -6.26 -8.23
N GLY A 26 -24.99 -5.48 -7.16
CA GLY A 26 -24.15 -5.60 -5.97
C GLY A 26 -22.69 -5.21 -6.21
N THR A 27 -21.85 -5.56 -5.24
CA THR A 27 -20.40 -5.36 -5.38
C THR A 27 -19.70 -6.65 -5.73
N LYS A 28 -18.56 -6.60 -6.43
CA LYS A 28 -17.75 -7.80 -6.68
C LYS A 28 -17.35 -8.55 -5.40
N TYR A 29 -17.21 -7.83 -4.28
CA TYR A 29 -16.93 -8.43 -2.96
C TYR A 29 -18.16 -9.16 -2.42
N GLY A 30 -19.33 -8.53 -2.52
CA GLY A 30 -20.61 -9.13 -2.16
C GLY A 30 -20.94 -10.36 -2.99
N ARG A 31 -20.76 -10.29 -4.31
CA ARG A 31 -20.95 -11.42 -5.23
C ARG A 31 -19.99 -12.58 -4.92
N TRP A 32 -18.73 -12.28 -4.61
CA TRP A 32 -17.79 -13.31 -4.16
C TRP A 32 -18.23 -13.97 -2.85
N TYR A 33 -18.64 -13.17 -1.86
CA TYR A 33 -19.08 -13.69 -0.56
C TYR A 33 -20.37 -14.53 -0.67
N ALA A 34 -21.29 -14.11 -1.54
CA ALA A 34 -22.55 -14.78 -1.81
C ALA A 34 -22.40 -16.20 -2.36
N GLN A 35 -21.28 -16.53 -3.00
CA GLN A 35 -21.00 -17.86 -3.55
C GLN A 35 -21.10 -18.97 -2.48
N SER A 36 -20.82 -18.65 -1.22
CA SER A 36 -20.86 -19.61 -0.11
C SER A 36 -21.72 -19.17 1.09
N HIS A 37 -22.32 -17.97 1.07
CA HIS A 37 -23.08 -17.41 2.21
C HIS A 37 -24.50 -16.95 1.84
N GLY A 38 -24.94 -17.19 0.60
CA GLY A 38 -26.29 -16.88 0.14
C GLY A 38 -26.37 -15.62 -0.73
N SER A 39 -27.35 -15.63 -1.65
CA SER A 39 -27.48 -14.65 -2.73
C SER A 39 -27.71 -13.21 -2.25
N TYR A 40 -28.29 -13.01 -1.06
CA TYR A 40 -28.55 -11.70 -0.48
C TYR A 40 -27.31 -10.79 -0.50
N TYR A 41 -26.13 -11.33 -0.14
CA TYR A 41 -24.89 -10.55 -0.07
C TYR A 41 -24.41 -10.04 -1.43
N GLY A 42 -24.88 -10.64 -2.52
CA GLY A 42 -24.58 -10.24 -3.89
C GLY A 42 -25.52 -9.16 -4.43
N ALA A 43 -26.53 -8.72 -3.68
CA ALA A 43 -27.47 -7.70 -4.12
C ALA A 43 -26.90 -6.28 -4.05
N SER A 44 -27.43 -5.39 -4.89
CA SER A 44 -27.22 -3.94 -4.75
C SER A 44 -27.79 -3.45 -3.43
N GLY A 45 -27.18 -2.44 -2.80
CA GLY A 45 -27.61 -1.98 -1.48
C GLY A 45 -26.63 -2.37 -0.39
N VAL A 46 -26.13 -3.60 -0.43
CA VAL A 46 -25.46 -4.25 0.70
C VAL A 46 -24.13 -3.58 1.07
N PRO A 47 -23.93 -3.16 2.33
CA PRO A 47 -22.64 -2.68 2.84
C PRO A 47 -21.55 -3.74 2.69
N PHE A 48 -20.37 -3.35 2.22
CA PHE A 48 -19.34 -4.30 1.84
C PHE A 48 -17.99 -4.13 2.56
N CYS A 49 -17.92 -3.36 3.65
CA CYS A 49 -16.66 -3.11 4.37
C CYS A 49 -15.99 -4.41 4.86
N ALA A 50 -16.71 -5.25 5.58
CA ALA A 50 -16.20 -6.54 6.06
C ALA A 50 -16.00 -7.55 4.92
N MET A 51 -16.87 -7.53 3.90
CA MET A 51 -16.71 -8.40 2.73
C MET A 51 -15.47 -8.02 1.91
N PHE A 52 -15.13 -6.73 1.81
CA PHE A 52 -13.89 -6.25 1.20
C PHE A 52 -12.67 -6.78 1.96
N VAL A 53 -12.62 -6.61 3.28
CA VAL A 53 -11.51 -7.12 4.11
C VAL A 53 -11.39 -8.64 3.97
N SER A 54 -12.52 -9.35 4.00
CA SER A 54 -12.58 -10.80 3.77
C SER A 54 -12.03 -11.20 2.41
N TRP A 55 -12.42 -10.48 1.36
CA TRP A 55 -11.98 -10.74 0.00
C TRP A 55 -10.47 -10.50 -0.14
N VAL A 56 -9.95 -9.40 0.39
CA VAL A 56 -8.50 -9.10 0.37
C VAL A 56 -7.71 -10.20 1.08
N MET A 57 -8.16 -10.61 2.27
CA MET A 57 -7.49 -11.65 3.06
C MET A 57 -7.53 -13.00 2.34
N SER A 58 -8.67 -13.36 1.73
CA SER A 58 -8.80 -14.55 0.90
C SER A 58 -7.87 -14.51 -0.32
N ARG A 59 -7.79 -13.39 -1.03
CA ARG A 59 -6.90 -13.21 -2.19
C ARG A 59 -5.42 -13.28 -1.82
N ALA A 60 -5.07 -12.85 -0.61
CA ALA A 60 -3.71 -12.96 -0.08
C ALA A 60 -3.38 -14.38 0.43
N GLY A 61 -4.38 -15.27 0.57
CA GLY A 61 -4.19 -16.54 1.28
C GLY A 61 -3.89 -16.35 2.77
N GLN A 62 -4.36 -15.26 3.37
CA GLN A 62 -4.22 -14.97 4.79
C GLN A 62 -5.52 -15.28 5.54
N ALA A 63 -5.47 -16.23 6.47
CA ALA A 63 -6.57 -16.46 7.40
C ALA A 63 -6.54 -15.47 8.57
N PHE A 64 -7.72 -15.15 9.10
CA PHE A 64 -7.90 -14.40 10.34
C PHE A 64 -9.18 -14.86 11.05
N PRO A 65 -9.18 -15.02 12.39
CA PRO A 65 -10.38 -15.39 13.13
C PRO A 65 -11.57 -14.48 12.85
N GLY A 66 -12.71 -15.06 12.48
CA GLY A 66 -13.92 -14.31 12.14
C GLY A 66 -13.97 -13.77 10.70
N LEU A 67 -13.01 -14.13 9.84
CA LEU A 67 -13.13 -13.93 8.38
C LEU A 67 -13.22 -15.30 7.66
N PRO A 68 -13.93 -15.40 6.52
CA PRO A 68 -14.74 -14.37 5.87
C PRO A 68 -15.97 -13.92 6.70
N ALA A 69 -16.35 -12.64 6.59
CA ALA A 69 -17.54 -12.08 7.25
C ALA A 69 -18.14 -10.91 6.47
N ALA A 70 -19.43 -10.70 6.67
CA ALA A 70 -20.16 -9.49 6.29
C ALA A 70 -20.52 -8.58 7.48
N TYR A 71 -20.21 -9.01 8.72
CA TYR A 71 -20.60 -8.33 9.95
C TYR A 71 -19.39 -8.06 10.86
N VAL A 72 -19.10 -6.78 11.13
CA VAL A 72 -17.88 -6.33 11.83
C VAL A 72 -17.77 -6.85 13.28
N PRO A 73 -18.85 -6.88 14.09
CA PRO A 73 -18.77 -7.39 15.46
C PRO A 73 -18.28 -8.84 15.57
N TYR A 74 -18.55 -9.69 14.58
CA TYR A 74 -18.05 -11.06 14.57
C TYR A 74 -16.53 -11.10 14.39
N VAL A 75 -15.98 -10.26 13.52
CA VAL A 75 -14.53 -10.13 13.32
C VAL A 75 -13.85 -9.63 14.60
N LEU A 76 -14.43 -8.63 15.26
CA LEU A 76 -13.91 -8.12 16.53
C LEU A 76 -13.94 -9.20 17.62
N SER A 77 -15.08 -9.88 17.80
CA SER A 77 -15.26 -10.90 18.83
C SER A 77 -14.27 -12.06 18.66
N ALA A 78 -14.24 -12.66 17.46
CA ALA A 78 -13.34 -13.78 17.17
C ALA A 78 -11.86 -13.36 17.16
N GLY A 79 -11.57 -12.12 16.77
CA GLY A 79 -10.23 -11.57 16.66
C GLY A 79 -9.64 -11.00 17.95
N ARG A 80 -10.38 -10.98 19.08
CA ARG A 80 -9.93 -10.34 20.33
C ARG A 80 -8.56 -10.81 20.83
N SER A 81 -8.24 -12.09 20.66
CA SER A 81 -6.93 -12.66 21.03
C SER A 81 -5.76 -12.08 20.22
N ARG A 82 -6.04 -11.36 19.13
CA ARG A 82 -5.06 -10.69 18.27
C ARG A 82 -5.06 -9.17 18.43
N ALA A 83 -5.77 -8.64 19.42
CA ALA A 83 -5.82 -7.21 19.68
C ALA A 83 -4.46 -6.67 20.10
N VAL A 84 -4.12 -5.48 19.59
CA VAL A 84 -2.91 -4.73 19.97
C VAL A 84 -3.30 -3.33 20.43
N SER A 85 -2.44 -2.69 21.21
CA SER A 85 -2.67 -1.30 21.62
C SER A 85 -2.75 -0.39 20.40
N THR A 86 -3.65 0.58 20.43
CA THR A 86 -3.92 1.46 19.26
C THR A 86 -2.65 2.17 18.79
N ARG A 87 -1.81 2.65 19.72
CA ARG A 87 -0.54 3.31 19.40
C ARG A 87 0.52 2.38 18.78
N SER A 88 0.36 1.07 18.92
CA SER A 88 1.23 0.05 18.31
C SER A 88 0.75 -0.40 16.93
N ALA A 89 -0.19 0.33 16.31
CA ALA A 89 -0.66 0.11 14.95
C ALA A 89 0.50 -0.03 13.96
N LYS A 90 0.44 -1.09 13.15
CA LYS A 90 1.39 -1.36 12.06
C LYS A 90 0.66 -1.52 10.73
N PRO A 91 1.34 -1.25 9.61
CA PRO A 91 0.84 -1.60 8.28
C PRO A 91 0.40 -3.07 8.21
N GLY A 92 -0.80 -3.29 7.67
CA GLY A 92 -1.43 -4.61 7.54
C GLY A 92 -2.27 -5.03 8.74
N ASP A 93 -2.28 -4.29 9.84
CA ASP A 93 -3.26 -4.54 10.89
C ASP A 93 -4.68 -4.25 10.38
N ILE A 94 -5.64 -5.00 10.90
CA ILE A 94 -7.07 -4.74 10.71
C ILE A 94 -7.50 -3.70 11.74
N VAL A 95 -8.14 -2.62 11.31
CA VAL A 95 -8.70 -1.59 12.19
C VAL A 95 -10.21 -1.72 12.25
N ILE A 96 -10.77 -1.65 13.46
CA ILE A 96 -12.20 -1.63 13.75
C ILE A 96 -12.58 -0.25 14.26
N PHE A 97 -13.65 0.31 13.73
CA PHE A 97 -14.15 1.63 14.11
C PHE A 97 -15.45 1.55 14.91
N ASN A 98 -15.64 2.54 15.76
CA ASN A 98 -16.92 2.85 16.41
C ASN A 98 -17.09 4.37 16.36
N TRP A 99 -18.13 4.84 15.68
CA TRP A 99 -18.38 6.27 15.43
C TRP A 99 -19.51 6.83 16.27
N ASP A 100 -20.49 6.00 16.65
CA ASP A 100 -21.69 6.43 17.38
C ASP A 100 -21.68 6.02 18.86
N GLY A 101 -20.67 5.28 19.30
CA GLY A 101 -20.55 4.78 20.68
C GLY A 101 -21.35 3.51 20.95
N GLY A 102 -22.02 2.95 19.93
CA GLY A 102 -22.81 1.73 19.98
C GLY A 102 -22.03 0.49 19.56
N VAL A 103 -22.66 -0.35 18.74
CA VAL A 103 -22.03 -1.54 18.16
C VAL A 103 -21.00 -1.11 17.13
N VAL A 104 -19.85 -1.78 17.04
CA VAL A 104 -18.79 -1.41 16.09
C VAL A 104 -19.28 -1.39 14.62
N ASP A 105 -18.95 -0.31 13.93
CA ASP A 105 -19.56 0.07 12.64
C ASP A 105 -18.81 -0.45 11.42
N HIS A 106 -17.48 -0.32 11.46
CA HIS A 106 -16.68 -0.32 10.24
C HIS A 106 -15.32 -0.99 10.42
N ILE A 107 -14.72 -1.40 9.31
CA ILE A 107 -13.47 -2.16 9.28
C ILE A 107 -12.65 -1.80 8.05
N GLY A 108 -11.32 -1.81 8.20
CA GLY A 108 -10.38 -1.64 7.10
C GLY A 108 -8.98 -2.15 7.45
N PHE A 109 -8.01 -1.84 6.58
CA PHE A 109 -6.60 -2.11 6.85
C PHE A 109 -5.86 -0.83 7.18
N ILE A 110 -4.96 -0.89 8.16
CA ILE A 110 -3.99 0.17 8.39
C ILE A 110 -2.92 0.09 7.32
N GLU A 111 -2.80 1.12 6.49
CA GLU A 111 -1.77 1.22 5.46
C GLU A 111 -0.50 1.86 6.03
N ALA A 112 -0.66 2.87 6.90
CA ALA A 112 0.46 3.54 7.55
C ALA A 112 0.06 4.13 8.92
N ASN A 113 1.01 4.15 9.85
CA ASN A 113 0.90 4.86 11.12
C ASN A 113 1.80 6.10 11.07
N HIS A 114 1.21 7.28 11.15
CA HIS A 114 1.91 8.56 11.09
C HIS A 114 2.10 9.20 12.47
N GLY A 115 1.84 8.46 13.55
CA GLY A 115 1.93 8.93 14.94
C GLY A 115 0.70 9.73 15.37
N SER A 116 0.44 10.87 14.72
CA SER A 116 -0.72 11.73 15.04
C SER A 116 -2.03 11.22 14.44
N TYR A 117 -1.97 10.43 13.37
CA TYR A 117 -3.11 9.77 12.73
C TYR A 117 -2.69 8.45 12.08
N ILE A 118 -3.66 7.67 11.62
CA ILE A 118 -3.42 6.52 10.74
C ILE A 118 -3.99 6.76 9.35
N GLN A 119 -3.30 6.23 8.34
CA GLN A 119 -3.83 6.08 7.00
C GLN A 119 -4.33 4.64 6.83
N THR A 120 -5.48 4.48 6.21
CA THR A 120 -6.18 3.20 6.07
C THR A 120 -6.65 2.99 4.64
N ILE A 121 -6.87 1.74 4.26
CA ILE A 121 -7.60 1.36 3.05
C ILE A 121 -8.87 0.64 3.48
N GLU A 122 -10.01 1.18 3.07
CA GLU A 122 -11.33 0.74 3.52
C GLU A 122 -12.24 0.51 2.31
N GLY A 123 -13.09 -0.51 2.39
CA GLY A 123 -14.21 -0.71 1.47
C GLY A 123 -15.49 -0.12 2.05
N ASN A 124 -16.42 0.26 1.19
CA ASN A 124 -17.68 0.91 1.55
C ASN A 124 -17.48 2.22 2.33
N THR A 125 -16.43 2.96 2.00
CA THR A 125 -16.14 4.30 2.53
C THR A 125 -16.38 5.33 1.42
N ASN A 126 -16.35 6.62 1.72
CA ASN A 126 -16.48 7.69 0.71
C ASN A 126 -17.64 7.48 -0.28
N ASN A 127 -18.84 7.28 0.26
CA ASN A 127 -20.06 6.95 -0.49
C ASN A 127 -19.93 5.67 -1.35
N GLY A 128 -19.60 4.53 -0.71
CA GLY A 128 -19.64 3.22 -1.37
C GLY A 128 -18.43 2.85 -2.22
N ARG A 129 -17.26 3.45 -1.95
CA ARG A 129 -16.00 3.23 -2.66
C ARG A 129 -15.01 2.41 -1.83
N VAL A 130 -13.99 1.91 -2.49
CA VAL A 130 -12.71 1.57 -1.85
C VAL A 130 -11.79 2.78 -1.96
N ALA A 131 -11.31 3.29 -0.83
CA ALA A 131 -10.47 4.48 -0.81
C ALA A 131 -9.47 4.49 0.35
N ARG A 132 -8.43 5.31 0.19
CA ARG A 132 -7.58 5.70 1.31
C ARG A 132 -8.29 6.69 2.21
N ARG A 133 -8.19 6.49 3.53
CA ARG A 133 -8.77 7.39 4.54
C ARG A 133 -7.75 7.74 5.61
N THR A 134 -7.73 9.01 5.99
CA THR A 134 -7.07 9.50 7.20
C THR A 134 -8.02 9.36 8.37
N ARG A 135 -7.61 8.69 9.44
CA ARG A 135 -8.44 8.42 10.62
C ARG A 135 -7.75 8.91 11.90
N ALA A 136 -8.52 9.63 12.71
CA ALA A 136 -8.12 10.05 14.05
C ALA A 136 -8.27 8.89 15.04
N TRP A 137 -7.42 8.86 16.06
CA TRP A 137 -7.36 7.78 17.05
C TRP A 137 -8.66 7.57 17.83
N ASN A 138 -9.41 8.64 18.08
CA ASN A 138 -10.68 8.59 18.81
C ASN A 138 -11.83 7.89 18.06
N THR A 139 -11.64 7.54 16.79
CA THR A 139 -12.63 6.80 15.99
C THR A 139 -12.42 5.28 16.02
N ILE A 140 -11.32 4.83 16.63
CA ILE A 140 -10.88 3.43 16.58
C ILE A 140 -11.34 2.70 17.83
N ALA A 141 -12.10 1.63 17.65
CA ALA A 141 -12.52 0.74 18.72
C ALA A 141 -11.45 -0.33 19.03
N ALA A 142 -10.81 -0.87 17.99
CA ALA A 142 -9.79 -1.90 18.14
C ALA A 142 -8.83 -1.96 16.95
N ILE A 143 -7.63 -2.48 17.20
CA ILE A 143 -6.68 -2.86 16.15
C ILE A 143 -6.33 -4.32 16.37
N LEU A 144 -6.47 -5.13 15.32
CA LEU A 144 -6.27 -6.56 15.34
C LEU A 144 -5.13 -6.93 14.40
N ARG A 145 -4.18 -7.75 14.86
CA ARG A 145 -2.99 -8.11 14.08
C ARG A 145 -3.07 -9.54 13.53
N PRO A 146 -3.23 -9.71 12.20
CA PRO A 146 -3.11 -11.03 11.59
C PRO A 146 -1.72 -11.63 11.80
N ALA A 147 -1.66 -12.97 11.88
CA ALA A 147 -0.39 -13.69 11.94
C ALA A 147 0.18 -13.79 10.52
N TYR A 148 0.91 -12.76 10.11
CA TYR A 148 1.63 -12.76 8.85
C TYR A 148 2.90 -13.61 8.93
N ASN A 149 3.30 -14.23 7.83
CA ASN A 149 4.63 -14.81 7.72
C ASN A 149 5.65 -13.67 7.74
N GLY A 150 6.52 -13.64 8.76
CA GLY A 150 7.54 -12.59 8.93
C GLY A 150 7.17 -11.50 9.95
N GLY A 151 6.57 -11.87 11.09
CA GLY A 151 6.29 -10.98 12.21
C GLY A 151 7.54 -10.43 12.90
N ALA A 152 8.30 -9.58 12.22
CA ALA A 152 9.21 -8.56 12.74
C ALA A 152 9.77 -7.79 11.54
N THR A 153 9.18 -6.65 11.16
CA THR A 153 9.93 -5.64 10.39
C THR A 153 10.87 -4.90 11.34
N SER A 154 11.78 -5.67 11.93
CA SER A 154 13.10 -5.24 12.30
C SER A 154 13.92 -5.21 11.02
N SER A 155 14.64 -4.10 10.84
CA SER A 155 15.90 -4.00 10.10
C SER A 155 16.59 -5.35 9.82
N GLY A 156 16.82 -5.67 8.54
CA GLY A 156 17.68 -6.80 8.15
C GLY A 156 17.60 -7.10 6.67
N GLY A 157 18.74 -7.02 5.98
CA GLY A 157 18.86 -7.32 4.56
C GLY A 157 18.44 -8.76 4.25
N GLY A 158 17.54 -8.91 3.30
CA GLY A 158 17.16 -10.19 2.71
C GLY A 158 16.95 -9.99 1.23
N THR A 159 17.57 -10.86 0.44
CA THR A 159 17.66 -10.94 -1.03
C THR A 159 16.31 -11.27 -1.70
N GLY A 160 15.21 -10.75 -1.18
CA GLY A 160 13.86 -10.99 -1.69
C GLY A 160 13.63 -10.24 -3.00
N ARG A 161 13.30 -11.00 -4.04
CA ARG A 161 12.82 -10.48 -5.32
C ARG A 161 11.63 -9.54 -5.06
N LEU A 162 11.75 -8.29 -5.50
CA LEU A 162 10.71 -7.27 -5.48
C LEU A 162 9.48 -7.74 -6.27
N THR A 163 8.30 -7.38 -5.77
CA THR A 163 7.08 -7.41 -6.57
C THR A 163 7.18 -6.34 -7.66
N VAL A 164 6.84 -6.70 -8.90
CA VAL A 164 6.81 -5.78 -10.05
C VAL A 164 5.41 -5.18 -10.15
N ASP A 165 5.06 -4.30 -9.23
CA ASP A 165 3.71 -3.73 -9.08
C ASP A 165 3.55 -2.31 -9.63
N GLY A 166 4.64 -1.66 -10.03
CA GLY A 166 4.62 -0.28 -10.51
C GLY A 166 4.45 0.74 -9.40
N SER A 167 4.67 0.35 -8.14
CA SER A 167 4.70 1.23 -6.98
C SER A 167 6.00 1.05 -6.21
N CYS A 168 6.83 2.09 -6.21
CA CYS A 168 8.09 2.12 -5.48
C CYS A 168 7.85 2.58 -4.05
N GLY A 169 7.66 1.61 -3.15
CA GLY A 169 7.72 1.82 -1.71
C GLY A 169 9.13 1.62 -1.13
N PRO A 170 9.30 1.71 0.21
CA PRO A 170 10.59 1.58 0.87
C PRO A 170 11.37 0.29 0.54
N ALA A 171 10.69 -0.82 0.25
CA ALA A 171 11.36 -2.06 -0.16
C ALA A 171 12.07 -1.92 -1.52
N THR A 172 11.40 -1.32 -2.51
CA THR A 172 12.00 -1.01 -3.81
C THR A 172 13.18 -0.07 -3.65
N ILE A 173 13.06 0.97 -2.80
CA ILE A 173 14.15 1.92 -2.55
C ILE A 173 15.33 1.24 -1.87
N ARG A 174 15.10 0.39 -0.84
CA ARG A 174 16.18 -0.37 -0.20
C ARG A 174 16.90 -1.28 -1.19
N ARG A 175 16.15 -1.97 -2.07
CA ARG A 175 16.76 -2.80 -3.10
C ARG A 175 17.56 -1.97 -4.09
N TRP A 176 17.06 -0.79 -4.47
CA TRP A 176 17.78 0.12 -5.33
C TRP A 176 19.08 0.59 -4.68
N GLN A 177 19.05 0.93 -3.39
CA GLN A 177 20.22 1.30 -2.60
C GLN A 177 21.25 0.19 -2.50
N GLN A 178 20.81 -1.06 -2.28
CA GLN A 178 21.68 -2.24 -2.28
C GLN A 178 22.39 -2.40 -3.62
N VAL A 179 21.66 -2.37 -4.73
CA VAL A 179 22.22 -2.55 -6.08
C VAL A 179 23.18 -1.40 -6.45
N MET A 180 22.89 -0.19 -5.98
CA MET A 180 23.71 1.00 -6.23
C MET A 180 24.86 1.19 -5.23
N GLY A 181 24.97 0.34 -4.21
CA GLY A 181 26.02 0.43 -3.18
C GLY A 181 25.94 1.69 -2.31
N THR A 182 24.74 2.10 -1.93
CA THR A 182 24.49 3.28 -1.07
C THR A 182 23.80 2.88 0.23
N SER A 183 23.71 3.79 1.21
CA SER A 183 23.03 3.54 2.49
C SER A 183 21.60 3.02 2.28
N VAL A 184 21.27 1.90 2.93
CA VAL A 184 20.01 1.16 2.74
C VAL A 184 18.99 1.58 3.80
N ASP A 185 18.40 2.77 3.64
CA ASP A 185 17.39 3.32 4.56
C ASP A 185 15.94 3.24 4.01
N GLY A 186 15.78 3.03 2.70
CA GLY A 186 14.50 3.01 2.00
C GLY A 186 13.95 4.39 1.66
N ILE A 187 14.80 5.42 1.67
CA ILE A 187 14.45 6.82 1.50
C ILE A 187 15.24 7.46 0.35
N ILE A 188 14.53 8.20 -0.51
CA ILE A 188 15.08 9.16 -1.46
C ILE A 188 15.03 10.56 -0.81
N SER A 189 16.15 10.99 -0.23
CA SER A 189 16.25 12.24 0.53
C SER A 189 16.51 13.49 -0.31
N GLY A 190 16.30 14.67 0.28
CA GLY A 190 16.73 15.96 -0.29
C GLY A 190 16.08 16.33 -1.62
N GLN A 191 14.88 15.84 -1.92
CA GLN A 191 14.24 16.05 -3.21
C GLN A 191 13.52 17.39 -3.31
N TYR A 192 13.30 17.86 -4.54
CA TYR A 192 12.32 18.90 -4.85
C TYR A 192 10.94 18.28 -5.08
N ARG A 193 9.89 19.09 -4.84
CA ARG A 193 8.51 18.74 -5.18
C ARG A 193 8.31 18.86 -6.69
N PRO A 194 7.72 17.85 -7.36
CA PRO A 194 7.36 17.97 -8.77
C PRO A 194 6.33 19.10 -8.98
N ASP A 195 6.36 19.74 -10.15
CA ASP A 195 5.38 20.76 -10.51
C ASP A 195 4.00 20.17 -10.89
N GLY A 196 3.94 18.86 -11.17
CA GLY A 196 2.73 18.16 -11.56
C GLY A 196 2.19 18.53 -12.94
N ARG A 197 2.90 19.39 -13.69
CA ARG A 197 2.50 19.87 -15.03
C ARG A 197 3.45 19.36 -16.10
N THR A 198 4.76 19.52 -15.88
CA THR A 198 5.79 19.11 -16.85
C THR A 198 6.46 17.80 -16.46
N TRP A 199 6.46 17.47 -15.16
CA TRP A 199 6.95 16.18 -14.66
C TRP A 199 6.31 15.78 -13.33
N GLY A 200 6.34 14.47 -13.04
CA GLY A 200 5.73 13.91 -11.84
C GLY A 200 6.35 12.59 -11.43
N ARG A 201 6.08 12.17 -10.19
CA ARG A 201 6.56 10.88 -9.66
C ARG A 201 5.46 10.07 -8.96
N PRO A 202 4.29 9.84 -9.63
CA PRO A 202 3.14 9.22 -8.99
C PRO A 202 3.36 7.77 -8.54
N ALA A 203 4.39 7.09 -9.07
CA ALA A 203 4.73 5.74 -8.64
C ALA A 203 5.67 5.67 -7.44
N LEU A 204 6.14 6.80 -6.89
CA LEU A 204 6.85 6.82 -5.61
C LEU A 204 5.86 7.00 -4.47
N VAL A 205 5.89 6.12 -3.48
CA VAL A 205 5.06 6.27 -2.28
C VAL A 205 5.63 7.40 -1.43
N ASP A 206 4.79 8.31 -0.93
CA ASP A 206 5.23 9.48 -0.16
C ASP A 206 6.15 9.14 1.03
N SER A 207 5.93 7.98 1.65
CA SER A 207 6.73 7.51 2.78
C SER A 207 8.21 7.30 2.46
N CYS A 208 8.58 7.10 1.19
CA CYS A 208 9.96 6.88 0.76
C CYS A 208 10.65 8.13 0.20
N VAL A 209 10.01 9.31 0.21
CA VAL A 209 10.62 10.56 -0.29
C VAL A 209 10.75 11.57 0.85
N ARG A 210 11.90 12.24 0.95
CA ARG A 210 12.08 13.40 1.84
C ARG A 210 12.46 14.61 1.02
N TYR A 211 11.79 15.72 1.29
CA TYR A 211 12.00 16.99 0.60
C TYR A 211 13.01 17.84 1.36
N GLY A 212 13.75 18.70 0.65
CA GLY A 212 14.72 19.61 1.29
C GLY A 212 15.87 20.10 0.40
N GLY A 213 15.88 19.78 -0.89
CA GLY A 213 16.82 20.34 -1.87
C GLY A 213 18.29 19.88 -1.81
N GLY A 214 18.70 19.22 -0.72
CA GLY A 214 20.09 18.77 -0.54
C GLY A 214 20.52 17.55 -1.39
N GLY A 215 19.62 16.92 -2.15
CA GLY A 215 19.90 15.76 -3.01
C GLY A 215 20.22 14.44 -2.27
N SER A 216 19.81 13.32 -2.86
CA SER A 216 19.99 11.97 -2.31
C SER A 216 21.28 11.31 -2.80
N ASN A 217 22.00 10.63 -1.91
CA ASN A 217 23.16 9.81 -2.28
C ASN A 217 22.79 8.65 -3.23
N LEU A 218 21.61 8.05 -3.08
CA LEU A 218 21.09 7.06 -4.03
C LEU A 218 21.02 7.67 -5.43
N ILE A 219 20.43 8.86 -5.55
CA ILE A 219 20.22 9.49 -6.85
C ILE A 219 21.54 9.98 -7.45
N ARG A 220 22.49 10.45 -6.63
CA ARG A 220 23.85 10.74 -7.11
C ARG A 220 24.52 9.51 -7.71
N ALA A 221 24.39 8.35 -7.06
CA ALA A 221 24.93 7.10 -7.59
C ALA A 221 24.28 6.72 -8.92
N VAL A 222 22.95 6.88 -9.02
CA VAL A 222 22.19 6.65 -10.26
C VAL A 222 22.67 7.58 -11.35
N GLN A 223 22.78 8.88 -11.08
CA GLN A 223 23.24 9.88 -12.04
C GLN A 223 24.64 9.58 -12.55
N ARG A 224 25.59 9.21 -11.68
CA ARG A 224 26.93 8.80 -12.10
C ARG A 224 26.90 7.57 -13.00
N LYS A 225 26.08 6.56 -12.69
CA LYS A 225 25.90 5.38 -13.56
C LYS A 225 25.29 5.72 -14.92
N LEU A 226 24.50 6.78 -14.99
CA LEU A 226 23.87 7.28 -16.22
C LEU A 226 24.69 8.38 -16.90
N ASN A 227 25.93 8.65 -16.46
CA ASN A 227 26.80 9.72 -16.95
C ASN A 227 26.15 11.12 -16.93
N LEU A 228 25.43 11.43 -15.85
CA LEU A 228 24.84 12.74 -15.58
C LEU A 228 25.61 13.48 -14.48
N THR A 229 25.42 14.80 -14.42
CA THR A 229 25.78 15.60 -13.25
C THR A 229 25.07 15.07 -12.01
N ALA A 230 25.83 14.78 -10.95
CA ALA A 230 25.35 14.12 -9.74
C ALA A 230 24.81 15.11 -8.70
N ASP A 231 23.74 15.84 -9.04
CA ASP A 231 23.07 16.78 -8.13
C ASP A 231 22.26 16.10 -7.01
N GLY A 232 21.94 14.81 -7.17
CA GLY A 232 21.16 14.00 -6.24
C GLY A 232 19.64 14.19 -6.36
N LEU A 233 19.16 14.86 -7.39
CA LEU A 233 17.76 15.15 -7.62
C LEU A 233 17.16 14.20 -8.66
N LEU A 234 16.08 13.51 -8.27
CA LEU A 234 15.27 12.71 -9.17
C LEU A 234 14.27 13.65 -9.88
N GLY A 235 14.83 14.58 -10.64
CA GLY A 235 14.12 15.56 -11.48
C GLY A 235 13.90 15.05 -12.91
N PRO A 236 13.33 15.89 -13.79
CA PRO A 236 12.90 15.46 -15.13
C PRO A 236 14.04 14.89 -15.97
N ALA A 237 15.24 15.49 -15.95
CA ALA A 237 16.40 15.00 -16.68
C ALA A 237 16.87 13.63 -16.17
N THR A 238 16.96 13.45 -14.85
CA THR A 238 17.31 12.17 -14.21
C THR A 238 16.27 11.09 -14.51
N ILE A 239 14.98 11.42 -14.46
CA ILE A 239 13.88 10.48 -14.78
C ILE A 239 13.97 10.07 -16.25
N ARG A 240 14.14 11.01 -17.17
CA ARG A 240 14.26 10.73 -18.60
C ARG A 240 15.46 9.82 -18.92
N ALA A 241 16.61 10.09 -18.31
CA ALA A 241 17.79 9.23 -18.46
C ALA A 241 17.57 7.83 -17.88
N LEU A 242 16.93 7.75 -16.71
CA LEU A 242 16.54 6.46 -16.12
C LEU A 242 15.60 5.68 -17.05
N GLN A 243 14.62 6.34 -17.65
CA GLN A 243 13.69 5.72 -18.60
C GLN A 243 14.41 5.19 -19.83
N LYS A 244 15.35 5.96 -20.39
CA LYS A 244 16.22 5.52 -21.49
C LYS A 244 17.00 4.27 -21.12
N HIS A 245 17.61 4.24 -19.93
CA HIS A 245 18.37 3.10 -19.42
C HIS A 245 17.53 1.85 -19.17
N LEU A 246 16.27 2.05 -18.78
CA LEU A 246 15.31 0.97 -18.55
C LEU A 246 14.60 0.51 -19.83
N GLY A 247 14.80 1.19 -20.96
CA GLY A 247 14.16 0.86 -22.24
C GLY A 247 12.66 1.16 -22.28
N VAL A 248 12.20 2.18 -21.55
CA VAL A 248 10.78 2.62 -21.53
C VAL A 248 10.62 4.01 -22.14
N ALA A 249 9.36 4.41 -22.38
CA ALA A 249 9.04 5.74 -22.88
C ALA A 249 9.65 6.85 -22.01
N GLN A 250 10.20 7.87 -22.66
CA GLN A 250 10.97 8.96 -22.07
C GLN A 250 10.11 10.21 -21.89
N ASP A 251 9.14 10.14 -20.98
CA ASP A 251 8.16 11.20 -20.75
C ASP A 251 8.54 12.14 -19.58
N SER A 252 9.65 11.89 -18.87
CA SER A 252 10.02 12.59 -17.62
C SER A 252 9.08 12.35 -16.44
N TRP A 253 8.16 11.39 -16.53
CA TRP A 253 7.27 10.97 -15.45
C TRP A 253 7.72 9.64 -14.85
N PHE A 254 8.00 9.66 -13.55
CA PHE A 254 8.23 8.43 -12.79
C PHE A 254 6.87 7.78 -12.47
N GLY A 255 6.24 7.24 -13.51
CA GLY A 255 4.95 6.55 -13.46
C GLY A 255 5.07 5.03 -13.28
N PRO A 256 3.93 4.32 -13.25
CA PRO A 256 3.91 2.88 -12.99
C PRO A 256 4.75 2.05 -13.97
N GLY A 257 4.80 2.44 -15.26
CA GLY A 257 5.64 1.78 -16.26
C GLY A 257 7.13 1.85 -15.91
N THR A 258 7.63 3.05 -15.61
CA THR A 258 9.01 3.28 -15.13
C THR A 258 9.31 2.47 -13.87
N ALA A 259 8.38 2.45 -12.91
CA ALA A 259 8.53 1.70 -11.66
C ALA A 259 8.62 0.18 -11.89
N ARG A 260 7.76 -0.40 -12.74
CA ARG A 260 7.82 -1.84 -13.07
C ARG A 260 9.13 -2.22 -13.76
N ALA A 261 9.60 -1.38 -14.68
CA ALA A 261 10.86 -1.61 -15.37
C ALA A 261 12.04 -1.57 -14.38
N LEU A 262 12.05 -0.60 -13.47
CA LEU A 262 13.05 -0.51 -12.41
C LEU A 262 13.01 -1.74 -11.49
N GLN A 263 11.84 -2.12 -10.98
CA GLN A 263 11.68 -3.30 -10.10
C GLN A 263 12.17 -4.57 -10.78
N SER A 264 11.81 -4.77 -12.05
CA SER A 264 12.27 -5.91 -12.86
C SER A 264 13.79 -5.93 -13.00
N ARG A 265 14.41 -4.77 -13.26
CA ARG A 265 15.87 -4.64 -13.37
C ARG A 265 16.56 -4.95 -12.04
N LEU A 266 16.10 -4.34 -10.94
CA LEU A 266 16.64 -4.54 -9.59
C LEU A 266 16.52 -6.00 -9.09
N ASN A 267 15.53 -6.74 -9.56
CA ASN A 267 15.38 -8.17 -9.29
C ASN A 267 16.48 -9.03 -9.89
N THR A 268 17.14 -8.56 -10.94
CA THR A 268 18.33 -9.23 -11.51
C THR A 268 19.61 -8.92 -10.74
N GLY A 269 19.53 -8.10 -9.67
CA GLY A 269 20.69 -7.63 -8.92
C GLY A 269 21.53 -6.60 -9.68
N ARG A 270 20.99 -6.04 -10.76
CA ARG A 270 21.66 -5.07 -11.62
C ARG A 270 20.89 -3.76 -11.64
N PHE A 271 21.60 -2.69 -11.98
CA PHE A 271 21.04 -1.43 -12.41
C PHE A 271 21.43 -1.22 -13.86
#